data_AF-A0A947SL87-F1
#
_entry.id   AF-A0A947SL87-F1
#
_cell.length_a   1.000
_cell.length_b   1.000
_cell.length_c   1.000
_cell.angle_alpha   90.00
_cell.angle_beta   90.00
_cell.angle_gamma   90.00
#
_symmetry.space_group_name_H-M   'P 1'
#
loop_
_entity.id
_entity.type
_entity.pdbx_description
1 polymer ?
#
loop_
_entity_poly.entity_id
_entity_poly.type
_entity_poly.pdbx_seq_one_letter_code
_entity_poly.pdbx_strand_id
1 'polypeptide(L)'
;MSAFGRYILSAGLASLADFALVQSLLWLDVFHTPASFGAAVVLGALCGMNVNFWVSRHFVFAPDRRRTRDQMRSFFVVSLSTLLVRLVVAYALVAILTLPLFAFLAVLPIEAAPMRLAHVGAMGLVTFYSFFAHKHISFSGGVTRWIRTQLKAVR
;
A
#
# COMPACT_ATOMS: atom_id res chain seq x y z
N MET A 1 -16.76 -7.08 -14.49
CA MET A 1 -15.85 -6.20 -13.74
C MET A 1 -14.41 -6.52 -14.11
N SER A 2 -13.62 -5.50 -14.47
CA SER A 2 -12.19 -5.68 -14.75
C SER A 2 -11.41 -6.09 -13.50
N ALA A 3 -10.30 -6.80 -13.66
CA ALA A 3 -9.43 -7.21 -12.54
C ALA A 3 -8.94 -6.00 -11.72
N PHE A 4 -8.78 -4.84 -12.35
CA PHE A 4 -8.44 -3.58 -11.70
C PHE A 4 -9.52 -3.10 -10.74
N GLY A 5 -10.80 -3.12 -11.14
CA GLY A 5 -11.91 -2.74 -10.27
C GLY A 5 -12.03 -3.64 -9.04
N ARG A 6 -11.83 -4.95 -9.21
CA ARG A 6 -11.79 -5.90 -8.08
C ARG A 6 -10.61 -5.63 -7.15
N TYR A 7 -9.46 -5.25 -7.71
CA TYR A 7 -8.28 -4.88 -6.92
C TYR A 7 -8.49 -3.59 -6.12
N ILE A 8 -9.09 -2.55 -6.70
CA ILE A 8 -9.44 -1.32 -5.96
C ILE A 8 -10.36 -1.65 -4.79
N LEU A 9 -11.38 -2.50 -4.98
CA LEU A 9 -12.26 -2.92 -3.89
C LEU A 9 -11.51 -3.70 -2.80
N SER A 10 -10.61 -4.60 -3.19
CA SER A 10 -9.75 -5.34 -2.25
C SER A 10 -8.82 -4.41 -1.46
N ALA A 11 -8.15 -3.49 -2.15
CA ALA A 11 -7.24 -2.53 -1.55
C ALA A 11 -8.00 -1.55 -0.64
N GLY A 12 -9.19 -1.10 -1.04
CA GLY A 12 -10.07 -0.26 -0.22
C GLY A 12 -10.54 -0.99 1.04
N LEU A 13 -10.99 -2.23 0.93
CA LEU A 13 -11.36 -3.07 2.09
C LEU A 13 -10.19 -3.28 3.05
N ALA A 14 -9.00 -3.51 2.51
CA ALA A 14 -7.78 -3.63 3.29
C ALA A 14 -7.43 -2.34 4.04
N SER A 15 -7.53 -1.18 3.38
CA SER A 15 -7.31 0.12 4.01
C SER A 15 -8.35 0.44 5.09
N LEU A 16 -9.61 0.04 4.89
CA LEU A 16 -10.65 0.17 5.91
C LEU A 16 -10.37 -0.72 7.12
N ALA A 17 -9.91 -1.96 6.90
CA ALA A 17 -9.55 -2.87 7.98
C ALA A 17 -8.33 -2.40 8.78
N ASP A 18 -7.30 -1.88 8.10
CA ASP A 18 -6.15 -1.21 8.72
C ASP A 18 -6.63 -0.04 9.60
N PHE A 19 -7.37 0.90 9.01
CA PHE A 19 -7.90 2.06 9.73
C PHE A 19 -8.74 1.66 10.94
N ALA A 20 -9.69 0.72 10.79
CA ALA A 20 -10.54 0.27 11.87
C ALA A 20 -9.75 -0.36 13.03
N LEU A 21 -8.72 -1.16 12.72
CA LEU A 21 -7.89 -1.78 13.75
C LEU A 21 -7.04 -0.73 14.48
N VAL A 22 -6.43 0.22 13.76
CA VAL A 22 -5.68 1.31 14.39
C VAL A 22 -6.59 2.11 15.33
N GLN A 23 -7.78 2.53 14.86
CA GLN A 23 -8.72 3.28 15.70
C GLN A 23 -9.17 2.48 16.93
N SER A 24 -9.43 1.17 16.78
CA SER A 24 -9.82 0.30 17.89
C SER A 24 -8.70 0.14 18.93
N LEU A 25 -7.44 0.08 18.49
CA LEU A 25 -6.30 0.00 19.39
C LEU A 25 -6.05 1.33 20.11
N LEU A 26 -6.23 2.46 19.43
CA LEU A 26 -6.10 3.79 20.04
C LEU A 26 -7.20 4.11 21.05
N TRP A 27 -8.34 3.43 20.98
CA TRP A 27 -9.36 3.48 22.02
C TRP A 27 -8.92 2.85 23.35
N LEU A 28 -7.85 2.06 23.36
CA LEU A 28 -7.28 1.48 24.57
C LEU A 28 -6.21 2.44 25.11
N ASP A 29 -6.32 2.82 26.38
CA ASP A 29 -5.45 3.83 27.00
C ASP A 29 -3.95 3.53 26.89
N VAL A 30 -3.59 2.26 26.77
CA VAL A 30 -2.22 1.76 26.62
C VAL A 30 -1.57 2.23 25.32
N PHE A 31 -2.34 2.57 24.27
CA PHE A 31 -1.83 2.97 22.96
C PHE A 31 -1.63 4.48 22.76
N HIS A 32 -1.84 5.30 23.80
CA HIS A 32 -1.63 6.75 23.75
C HIS A 32 -0.16 7.18 23.87
N THR A 33 0.76 6.29 24.26
CA THR A 33 2.18 6.64 24.33
C THR A 33 2.81 6.62 22.93
N PRO A 34 3.84 7.44 22.65
CA PRO A 34 4.47 7.49 21.33
C PRO A 34 4.99 6.12 20.83
N ALA A 35 5.48 5.29 21.76
CA ALA A 35 5.97 3.95 21.45
C ALA A 35 4.83 2.97 21.11
N SER A 36 3.70 3.06 21.83
CA SER A 36 2.55 2.20 21.59
C SER A 36 1.72 2.65 20.38
N PHE A 37 1.67 3.95 20.07
CA PHE A 37 1.11 4.46 18.82
C PHE A 37 1.78 3.83 17.59
N GLY A 38 3.12 3.76 17.58
CA GLY A 38 3.86 3.09 16.50
C GLY A 38 3.48 1.61 16.36
N ALA A 39 3.28 0.90 17.48
CA ALA A 39 2.83 -0.48 17.47
C ALA A 39 1.41 -0.63 16.89
N ALA A 40 0.48 0.27 17.24
CA ALA A 40 -0.88 0.25 16.69
C ALA A 40 -0.88 0.40 15.16
N VAL A 41 -0.07 1.33 14.62
CA VAL A 41 0.06 1.55 13.18
C VAL A 41 0.64 0.32 12.48
N VAL A 42 1.68 -0.32 13.05
CA VAL A 42 2.27 -1.54 12.48
C VAL A 42 1.26 -2.70 12.49
N LEU A 43 0.52 -2.89 13.59
CA LEU A 43 -0.50 -3.93 13.69
C LEU A 43 -1.66 -3.70 12.71
N GLY A 44 -2.10 -2.45 12.57
CA GLY A 44 -3.07 -2.04 11.55
C GLY A 44 -2.61 -2.39 10.14
N ALA A 45 -1.40 -1.96 9.78
CA ALA A 45 -0.83 -2.22 8.47
C ALA A 45 -0.72 -3.72 8.18
N LEU A 46 -0.28 -4.52 9.15
CA LEU A 46 -0.23 -5.98 9.04
C LEU A 46 -1.63 -6.59 8.85
N CYS A 47 -2.64 -6.09 9.56
CA CYS A 47 -4.02 -6.54 9.42
C CYS A 47 -4.57 -6.24 8.02
N GLY A 48 -4.50 -4.98 7.58
CA GLY A 48 -4.95 -4.57 6.25
C GLY A 48 -4.24 -5.35 5.15
N MET A 49 -2.95 -5.61 5.32
CA MET A 49 -2.16 -6.39 4.39
C MET A 49 -2.57 -7.86 4.32
N ASN A 50 -2.94 -8.47 5.45
CA ASN A 50 -3.50 -9.83 5.48
C ASN A 50 -4.88 -9.90 4.82
N VAL A 51 -5.75 -8.93 5.09
CA VAL A 51 -7.07 -8.80 4.45
C VAL A 51 -6.89 -8.65 2.94
N ASN A 52 -5.99 -7.76 2.50
CA ASN A 52 -5.72 -7.55 1.09
C ASN A 52 -5.23 -8.82 0.41
N PHE A 53 -4.35 -9.57 1.06
CA PHE A 53 -3.86 -10.85 0.54
C PHE A 53 -4.99 -11.87 0.39
N TRP A 54 -5.83 -12.03 1.41
CA TRP A 54 -6.94 -12.99 1.39
C TRP A 54 -7.98 -12.66 0.33
N VAL A 55 -8.41 -11.39 0.27
CA VAL A 55 -9.39 -10.92 -0.71
C VAL A 55 -8.80 -10.99 -2.12
N SER A 56 -7.54 -10.57 -2.31
CA SER A 56 -6.86 -10.66 -3.60
C SER A 56 -6.71 -12.11 -4.08
N ARG A 57 -6.36 -13.03 -3.18
CA ARG A 57 -6.18 -14.46 -3.49
C ARG A 57 -7.49 -15.15 -3.88
N HIS A 58 -8.59 -14.86 -3.19
CA HIS A 58 -9.87 -15.55 -3.45
C HIS A 58 -10.73 -14.89 -4.53
N PHE A 59 -10.70 -13.55 -4.63
CA PHE A 59 -11.67 -12.81 -5.45
C PHE A 59 -11.05 -12.08 -6.66
N VAL A 60 -9.77 -11.70 -6.59
CA VAL A 60 -9.13 -10.88 -7.62
C VAL A 60 -8.31 -11.73 -8.61
N PHE A 61 -7.51 -12.68 -8.12
CA PHE A 61 -6.59 -13.46 -8.93
C PHE A 61 -7.00 -14.94 -9.01
N ALA A 62 -6.72 -15.58 -10.15
CA ALA A 62 -7.07 -16.98 -10.38
C ALA A 62 -6.31 -17.93 -9.43
N PRO A 63 -6.89 -19.09 -9.07
CA PRO A 63 -6.28 -20.04 -8.16
C PRO A 63 -4.92 -20.53 -8.69
N ASP A 64 -3.86 -20.22 -7.93
CA ASP A 64 -2.49 -20.61 -8.21
C ASP A 64 -2.10 -21.81 -7.32
N ARG A 65 -1.46 -22.83 -7.91
CA ARG A 65 -1.06 -24.10 -7.27
C ARG A 65 0.06 -23.94 -6.22
N ARG A 66 0.63 -22.74 -6.05
CA ARG A 66 1.69 -22.49 -5.06
C ARG A 66 1.18 -22.49 -3.61
N ARG A 67 2.02 -22.92 -2.66
CA ARG A 67 1.73 -22.91 -1.21
C ARG A 67 1.38 -21.49 -0.75
N THR A 68 0.40 -21.38 0.15
CA THR A 68 -0.10 -20.09 0.66
C THR A 68 1.01 -19.21 1.25
N ARG A 69 1.96 -19.81 1.99
CA ARG A 69 3.09 -19.09 2.59
C ARG A 69 4.00 -18.42 1.56
N ASP A 70 4.25 -19.07 0.41
CA ASP A 70 5.13 -18.53 -0.64
C ASP A 70 4.46 -17.38 -1.40
N GLN A 71 3.15 -17.47 -1.59
CA GLN A 71 2.35 -16.38 -2.14
C GLN A 71 2.29 -15.20 -1.17
N MET A 72 2.12 -15.45 0.13
CA MET A 72 2.10 -14.40 1.16
C MET A 72 3.45 -13.69 1.25
N ARG A 73 4.57 -14.41 1.18
CA ARG A 73 5.92 -13.79 1.12
C ARG A 73 6.09 -12.92 -0.12
N SER A 74 5.67 -13.41 -1.29
CA SER A 74 5.74 -12.65 -2.54
C SER A 74 4.83 -11.43 -2.52
N PHE A 75 3.66 -11.55 -1.91
CA PHE A 75 2.75 -10.44 -1.68
C PHE A 75 3.41 -9.43 -0.73
N PHE A 76 4.02 -9.90 0.36
CA PHE A 76 4.64 -9.05 1.35
C PHE A 76 5.76 -8.18 0.80
N VAL A 77 6.67 -8.78 0.04
CA VAL A 77 7.77 -8.05 -0.60
C VAL A 77 7.24 -6.99 -1.58
N VAL A 78 6.21 -7.32 -2.36
CA VAL A 78 5.61 -6.37 -3.31
C VAL A 78 4.86 -5.25 -2.61
N SER A 79 4.12 -5.55 -1.53
CA SER A 79 3.45 -4.51 -0.75
C SER A 79 4.45 -3.61 -0.03
N LEU A 80 5.58 -4.14 0.42
CA LEU A 80 6.64 -3.34 1.02
C LEU A 80 7.31 -2.40 -0.01
N SER A 81 7.61 -2.90 -1.22
CA SER A 81 8.13 -2.03 -2.29
C SER A 81 7.11 -0.97 -2.71
N THR A 82 5.83 -1.34 -2.77
CA THR A 82 4.73 -0.40 -3.02
C THR A 82 4.66 0.68 -1.93
N LEU A 83 4.84 0.31 -0.66
CA LEU A 83 4.88 1.27 0.45
C LEU A 83 6.05 2.26 0.30
N LEU A 84 7.24 1.76 -0.04
CA LEU A 84 8.42 2.61 -0.27
C LEU A 84 8.20 3.58 -1.43
N VAL A 85 7.65 3.10 -2.55
CA VAL A 85 7.30 3.97 -3.70
C VAL A 85 6.27 5.02 -3.27
N ARG A 86 5.27 4.66 -2.46
CA ARG A 86 4.29 5.62 -1.92
C ARG A 86 4.93 6.72 -1.09
N LEU A 87 5.87 6.35 -0.21
CA LEU A 87 6.63 7.31 0.60
C LEU A 87 7.41 8.28 -0.30
N VAL A 88 8.20 7.75 -1.24
CA VAL A 88 9.00 8.57 -2.17
C VAL A 88 8.11 9.52 -2.98
N VAL A 89 7.02 9.01 -3.56
CA VAL A 89 6.08 9.83 -4.33
C VAL A 89 5.42 10.90 -3.45
N ALA A 90 5.00 10.55 -2.23
CA ALA A 90 4.41 11.52 -1.31
C ALA A 90 5.38 12.65 -0.96
N TYR A 91 6.63 12.34 -0.61
CA TYR A 91 7.64 13.37 -0.32
C TYR A 91 7.97 14.23 -1.54
N ALA A 92 8.08 13.61 -2.73
CA ALA A 92 8.29 14.35 -3.97
C ALA A 92 7.13 15.31 -4.26
N LEU A 93 5.88 14.85 -4.09
CA LEU A 93 4.70 15.69 -4.26
C LEU A 93 4.64 16.83 -3.24
N VAL A 94 4.99 16.58 -1.96
CA VAL A 94 5.09 17.66 -0.97
C VAL A 94 6.10 18.71 -1.43
N ALA A 95 7.30 18.29 -1.83
CA ALA A 95 8.35 19.20 -2.27
C ALA A 95 7.92 20.06 -3.47
N ILE A 96 7.13 19.49 -4.39
CA ILE A 96 6.56 20.22 -5.54
C ILE A 96 5.47 21.19 -5.06
N LEU A 97 4.54 20.74 -4.22
CA LEU A 97 3.40 21.53 -3.76
C LEU A 97 3.77 22.63 -2.75
N THR A 98 5.00 22.63 -2.23
CA THR A 98 5.55 23.72 -1.41
C THR A 98 6.33 24.75 -2.22
N LEU A 99 6.46 24.59 -3.56
CA LEU A 99 7.10 25.59 -4.41
C LEU A 99 6.28 26.89 -4.46
N PRO A 100 6.90 28.05 -4.73
CA PRO A 100 6.21 29.34 -4.79
C PRO A 100 5.03 29.38 -5.77
N LEU A 101 5.10 28.60 -6.86
CA LEU A 101 4.02 28.43 -7.83
C LEU A 101 2.70 27.96 -7.19
N PHE A 102 2.78 27.21 -6.08
CA PHE A 102 1.65 26.64 -5.36
C PHE A 102 1.36 27.35 -4.03
N ALA A 103 1.89 28.57 -3.81
CA ALA A 103 1.70 29.31 -2.56
C ALA A 103 0.22 29.55 -2.20
N PHE A 104 -0.68 29.58 -3.19
CA PHE A 104 -2.13 29.69 -2.97
C PHE A 104 -2.70 28.55 -2.11
N LEU A 105 -2.04 27.38 -2.07
CA LEU A 105 -2.46 26.25 -1.22
C LEU A 105 -2.35 26.57 0.28
N ALA A 106 -1.48 27.51 0.67
CA ALA A 106 -1.35 27.95 2.07
C ALA A 106 -2.54 28.79 2.55
N VAL A 107 -3.35 29.31 1.62
CA VAL A 107 -4.53 30.16 1.90
C VAL A 107 -5.80 29.32 2.03
N LEU A 108 -5.76 28.03 1.68
CA LEU A 108 -6.90 27.14 1.83
C LEU A 108 -7.23 26.95 3.33
N PRO A 109 -8.52 26.85 3.70
CA PRO A 109 -8.96 26.60 5.08
C PRO A 109 -8.77 25.13 5.47
N ILE A 110 -7.60 24.58 5.17
CA ILE A 110 -7.24 23.18 5.37
C ILE A 110 -5.82 23.16 5.95
N GLU A 111 -5.69 22.66 7.17
CA GLU A 111 -4.38 22.49 7.81
C GLU A 111 -3.46 21.60 6.95
N ALA A 112 -2.22 22.03 6.76
CA ALA A 112 -1.19 21.32 6.01
C ALA A 112 -1.67 20.84 4.62
N ALA A 113 -2.38 21.69 3.88
CA ALA A 113 -2.95 21.37 2.56
C ALA A 113 -1.98 20.67 1.59
N PRO A 114 -0.70 21.10 1.44
CA PRO A 114 0.25 20.41 0.56
C PRO A 114 0.49 18.95 0.96
N MET A 115 0.61 18.67 2.26
CA MET A 115 0.86 17.32 2.78
C MET A 115 -0.35 16.42 2.57
N ARG A 116 -1.56 16.93 2.79
CA ARG A 116 -2.80 16.19 2.57
C ARG A 116 -3.00 15.84 1.09
N LEU A 117 -2.82 16.81 0.20
CA LEU A 117 -2.94 16.61 -1.24
C LEU A 117 -1.87 15.65 -1.77
N ALA A 118 -0.62 15.79 -1.31
CA ALA A 118 0.46 14.88 -1.67
C ALA A 118 0.17 13.44 -1.22
N HIS A 119 -0.38 13.26 -0.02
CA HIS A 119 -0.72 11.93 0.50
C HIS A 119 -1.81 11.25 -0.34
N VAL A 120 -2.89 11.96 -0.64
CA VAL A 120 -4.00 11.45 -1.47
C VAL A 120 -3.51 11.19 -2.91
N GLY A 121 -2.73 12.11 -3.48
CA GLY A 121 -2.14 11.97 -4.81
C GLY A 121 -1.21 10.76 -4.90
N ALA A 122 -0.36 10.55 -3.90
CA ALA A 122 0.54 9.40 -3.83
C ALA A 122 -0.23 8.07 -3.67
N MET A 123 -1.29 8.04 -2.86
CA MET A 123 -2.16 6.86 -2.77
C MET A 123 -2.80 6.52 -4.12
N GLY A 124 -3.33 7.52 -4.83
CA GLY A 124 -3.91 7.33 -6.16
C GLY A 124 -2.89 6.79 -7.17
N LEU A 125 -1.73 7.44 -7.28
CA LEU A 125 -0.69 7.07 -8.25
C LEU A 125 -0.14 5.67 -7.99
N VAL A 126 0.13 5.36 -6.72
CA VAL A 126 0.75 4.08 -6.35
C VAL A 126 -0.24 2.91 -6.39
N THR A 127 -1.54 3.16 -6.38
CA THR A 127 -2.54 2.09 -6.58
C THR A 127 -2.38 1.41 -7.94
N PHE A 128 -2.05 2.18 -8.99
CA PHE A 128 -1.74 1.62 -10.30
C PHE A 128 -0.47 0.76 -10.27
N TYR A 129 0.61 1.28 -9.69
CA TYR A 129 1.86 0.53 -9.51
C TYR A 129 1.63 -0.77 -8.75
N SER A 130 0.93 -0.71 -7.62
CA SER A 130 0.59 -1.84 -6.77
C SER A 130 -0.18 -2.92 -7.53
N PHE A 131 -1.17 -2.51 -8.33
CA PHE A 131 -1.92 -3.42 -9.19
C PHE A 131 -1.02 -4.16 -10.18
N PHE A 132 -0.20 -3.45 -10.93
CA PHE A 132 0.70 -4.07 -11.91
C PHE A 132 1.76 -4.95 -11.23
N ALA A 133 2.32 -4.51 -10.11
CA ALA A 133 3.31 -5.27 -9.36
C ALA A 133 2.72 -6.59 -8.83
N HIS A 134 1.52 -6.58 -8.25
CA HIS A 134 0.89 -7.82 -7.81
C HIS A 134 0.49 -8.71 -8.99
N LYS A 135 -0.08 -8.14 -10.05
CA LYS A 135 -0.49 -8.87 -11.26
C LYS A 135 0.69 -9.55 -11.96
N HIS A 136 1.84 -8.89 -12.06
CA HIS A 136 2.98 -9.36 -12.84
C HIS A 136 4.11 -9.96 -12.02
N ILE A 137 4.10 -9.82 -10.69
CA ILE A 137 5.14 -10.37 -9.83
C ILE A 137 4.54 -11.33 -8.81
N SER A 138 3.58 -10.88 -7.97
CA SER A 138 3.04 -11.74 -6.91
C SER A 138 2.27 -12.95 -7.47
N PHE A 139 1.48 -12.77 -8.52
CA PHE A 139 0.57 -13.80 -9.06
C PHE A 139 1.00 -14.42 -10.40
N SER A 140 2.15 -14.04 -10.98
CA SER A 140 2.70 -14.61 -12.23
C SER A 140 3.78 -15.70 -12.01
N GLY A 141 3.85 -16.27 -10.81
CA GLY A 141 4.91 -17.21 -10.42
C GLY A 141 5.83 -16.70 -9.30
N GLY A 142 5.64 -15.47 -8.83
CA GLY A 142 6.26 -14.95 -7.60
C GLY A 142 7.54 -14.16 -7.82
N VAL A 143 7.94 -13.44 -6.77
CA VAL A 143 9.13 -12.57 -6.75
C VAL A 143 10.39 -13.36 -7.11
N THR A 144 10.56 -14.57 -6.56
CA THR A 144 11.75 -15.40 -6.79
C THR A 144 11.91 -15.82 -8.26
N ARG A 145 10.80 -16.11 -8.95
CA ARG A 145 10.82 -16.45 -10.37
C ARG A 145 11.17 -15.23 -11.21
N TRP A 146 10.56 -14.09 -10.89
CA TRP A 146 10.84 -12.82 -11.55
C TRP A 146 12.32 -12.42 -11.43
N ILE A 147 12.91 -12.47 -10.22
CA ILE A 147 14.34 -12.18 -9.99
C ILE A 147 15.22 -13.10 -10.85
N ARG A 148 14.92 -14.40 -10.89
CA ARG A 148 15.68 -15.37 -11.69
C ARG A 148 15.59 -15.10 -13.19
N THR A 149 14.44 -14.63 -13.69
CA THR A 149 14.28 -14.24 -15.10
C THR A 149 15.10 -12.98 -15.42
N GLN A 150 15.06 -11.97 -14.55
CA GLN A 150 15.84 -10.74 -14.74
C GLN A 150 17.35 -11.01 -14.71
N LEU A 151 17.84 -11.82 -13.77
CA LEU A 151 19.25 -12.21 -13.70
C LEU A 151 19.74 -12.99 -14.93
N LYS A 152 18.85 -13.72 -15.61
CA LYS A 152 19.19 -14.40 -16.88
C LYS A 152 19.18 -13.47 -18.09
N ALA A 153 18.43 -12.38 -18.05
CA ALA A 153 18.35 -11.40 -19.14
C ALA A 153 19.55 -10.43 -19.16
N VAL A 154 20.31 -10.36 -18.06
CA VAL A 154 21.50 -9.49 -17.89
C VAL A 154 22.81 -10.25 -18.18
N ARG A 155 22.76 -11.57 -18.39
CA ARG A 155 23.88 -12.41 -18.84
C ARG A 155 23.79 -12.65 -20.33
#